data_AF-A0A3M1PTR0-F1
#
_entry.id   AF-A0A3M1PTR0-F1
#
_cell.length_a   1.000
_cell.length_b   1.000
_cell.length_c   1.000
_cell.angle_alpha   90.00
_cell.angle_beta   90.00
_cell.angle_gamma   90.00
#
_symmetry.space_group_name_H-M   'P 1'
#
loop_
_entity.id
_entity.type
_entity.pdbx_description
1 polymer ?
#
loop_
_entity_poly.entity_id
_entity_poly.type
_entity_poly.pdbx_seq_one_letter_code
_entity_poly.pdbx_strand_id
1 'polypeptide(L)'
;MTPARSLFADGAAQRAARILARRDPRLAELARAYGPPRLPPRRPGGVFGFLATTVIYQQIGIPAARAITRRALAVAGERGRFTPRGILAAGPERLREAGLS
;
A
#
# COMPACT_ATOMS: atom_id res chain seq x y z
N MET A 1 8.35 -23.87 -17.83
CA MET A 1 7.33 -22.97 -17.23
C MET A 1 7.52 -21.57 -17.77
N THR A 2 6.54 -21.02 -18.48
CA THR A 2 6.57 -19.60 -18.88
C THR A 2 6.43 -18.76 -17.62
N PRO A 3 7.33 -17.79 -17.34
CA PRO A 3 7.20 -16.95 -16.15
C PRO A 3 5.87 -16.21 -16.20
N ALA A 4 5.12 -16.23 -15.09
CA ALA A 4 3.88 -15.49 -14.98
C ALA A 4 4.16 -14.01 -15.25
N ARG A 5 3.46 -13.43 -16.22
CA ARG A 5 3.57 -11.99 -16.55
C ARG A 5 3.28 -11.20 -15.27
N SER A 6 4.25 -10.42 -14.80
CA SER A 6 4.06 -9.57 -13.63
C SER A 6 2.92 -8.58 -13.91
N LEU A 7 1.86 -8.67 -13.10
CA LEU A 7 0.76 -7.71 -13.09
C LEU A 7 1.22 -6.28 -12.76
N PHE A 8 2.46 -6.13 -12.26
CA PHE A 8 3.06 -4.89 -11.81
C PHE A 8 4.24 -4.45 -12.68
N ALA A 9 4.45 -5.08 -13.85
CA ALA A 9 5.42 -4.58 -14.82
C ALA A 9 5.02 -3.19 -15.33
N ASP A 10 5.99 -2.39 -15.75
CA ASP A 10 5.70 -1.10 -16.36
C ASP A 10 4.74 -1.25 -17.55
N GLY A 11 3.75 -0.36 -17.60
CA GLY A 11 2.70 -0.42 -18.60
C GLY A 11 1.65 -1.52 -18.38
N ALA A 12 1.75 -2.38 -17.36
CA ALA A 12 0.81 -3.49 -17.15
C ALA A 12 -0.60 -2.99 -16.84
N ALA A 13 -0.73 -1.98 -15.98
CA ALA A 13 -2.00 -1.33 -15.67
C ALA A 13 -2.64 -0.70 -16.92
N GLN A 14 -1.84 -0.04 -17.75
CA GLN A 14 -2.28 0.60 -19.00
C GLN A 14 -2.72 -0.45 -20.03
N ARG A 15 -2.03 -1.58 -20.12
CA ARG A 15 -2.45 -2.72 -20.98
C ARG A 15 -3.76 -3.32 -20.49
N ALA A 16 -3.88 -3.57 -19.18
CA ALA A 16 -5.10 -4.11 -18.58
C ALA A 16 -6.30 -3.18 -18.79
N ALA A 17 -6.12 -1.87 -18.55
CA ALA A 17 -7.16 -0.87 -18.77
C ALA A 17 -7.64 -0.83 -20.24
N ARG A 18 -6.73 -0.95 -21.21
CA ARG A 18 -7.11 -1.04 -22.63
C ARG A 18 -7.91 -2.31 -22.95
N ILE A 19 -7.55 -3.44 -22.36
CA ILE A 19 -8.29 -4.70 -22.54
C ILE A 19 -9.69 -4.57 -21.95
N LEU A 20 -9.82 -4.01 -20.74
CA LEU A 20 -11.09 -3.80 -20.06
C LEU A 20 -12.01 -2.83 -20.83
N ALA A 21 -11.47 -1.70 -21.30
CA ALA A 21 -12.22 -0.73 -22.09
C ALA A 21 -12.73 -1.29 -23.44
N ARG A 22 -12.03 -2.26 -24.03
CA ARG A 22 -12.52 -2.95 -25.24
C ARG A 22 -13.66 -3.93 -24.96
N ARG A 23 -13.81 -4.38 -23.72
CA ARG A 23 -14.78 -5.42 -23.32
C ARG A 23 -16.02 -4.87 -22.63
N ASP A 24 -15.92 -3.68 -22.01
CA ASP A 24 -17.01 -3.07 -21.26
C ASP A 24 -17.13 -1.57 -21.59
N PRO A 25 -18.27 -1.13 -22.17
CA PRO A 25 -18.52 0.28 -22.48
C PRO A 25 -18.45 1.23 -21.27
N ARG A 26 -18.84 0.78 -20.07
CA ARG A 26 -18.74 1.58 -18.84
C ARG A 26 -17.28 1.76 -18.43
N LEU A 27 -16.47 0.71 -18.53
CA LEU A 27 -15.03 0.83 -18.30
C LEU A 27 -14.33 1.69 -19.36
N ALA A 28 -14.84 1.70 -20.60
CA ALA A 28 -14.36 2.60 -21.64
C ALA A 28 -14.66 4.08 -21.31
N GLU A 29 -15.85 4.37 -20.79
CA GLU A 29 -16.22 5.70 -20.31
C GLU A 29 -15.33 6.16 -19.16
N LEU A 30 -15.13 5.30 -18.15
CA LEU A 30 -14.24 5.60 -17.03
C LEU A 30 -12.79 5.84 -17.50
N ALA A 31 -12.29 5.04 -18.44
CA ALA A 31 -10.95 5.21 -19.00
C ALA A 31 -10.80 6.52 -19.79
N ARG A 32 -11.86 6.99 -20.48
CA ARG A 32 -11.86 8.31 -21.13
C ARG A 32 -11.89 9.45 -20.13
N ALA A 33 -12.66 9.32 -19.05
CA ALA A 33 -12.81 10.36 -18.03
C ALA A 33 -11.58 10.51 -17.13
N TYR A 34 -10.96 9.39 -16.74
CA TYR A 34 -9.92 9.38 -15.68
C TYR A 34 -8.56 8.86 -16.16
N GLY A 35 -8.46 8.32 -17.38
CA GLY A 35 -7.26 7.65 -17.87
C GLY A 35 -7.04 6.27 -17.24
N PRO A 36 -5.92 5.60 -17.56
CA PRO A 36 -5.58 4.31 -16.96
C PRO A 36 -5.20 4.44 -15.48
N PRO A 37 -5.48 3.42 -14.65
CA PRO A 37 -5.15 3.46 -13.22
C PRO A 37 -3.64 3.54 -13.01
N ARG A 38 -3.24 4.36 -12.03
CA ARG A 38 -1.84 4.45 -11.57
C ARG A 38 -1.68 3.51 -10.37
N LEU A 39 -1.04 2.37 -10.58
CA LEU A 39 -0.71 1.45 -9.50
C LEU A 39 0.66 1.83 -8.92
N PRO A 40 0.77 2.06 -7.60
CA PRO A 40 2.05 2.35 -6.98
C PRO A 40 2.97 1.12 -7.04
N PRO A 41 4.30 1.32 -7.01
CA PRO A 41 5.26 0.22 -6.93
C PRO A 41 5.02 -0.63 -5.68
N ARG A 42 5.26 -1.93 -5.80
CA ARG A 42 4.93 -2.89 -4.74
C ARG A 42 5.82 -2.66 -3.52
N ARG A 43 5.20 -2.57 -2.34
CA ARG A 43 5.83 -2.70 -1.01
C ARG A 43 6.95 -1.68 -0.73
N PRO A 44 6.63 -0.37 -0.59
CA PRO A 44 7.59 0.59 -0.05
C PRO A 44 8.08 0.09 1.32
N GLY A 45 9.37 -0.23 1.40
CA GLY A 45 10.00 -0.71 2.65
C GLY A 45 9.87 -2.20 2.97
N GLY A 46 9.62 -3.06 1.97
CA GLY A 46 9.64 -4.52 2.12
C GLY A 46 8.30 -5.14 2.54
N VAL A 47 8.25 -6.47 2.61
CA VAL A 47 7.00 -7.22 2.85
C VAL A 47 6.38 -6.88 4.20
N PHE A 48 7.20 -6.87 5.25
CA PHE A 48 6.75 -6.60 6.61
C PHE A 48 6.27 -5.16 6.77
N GLY A 49 7.05 -4.17 6.32
CA GLY A 49 6.69 -2.76 6.38
C GLY A 49 5.39 -2.45 5.64
N PHE A 50 5.19 -3.09 4.48
CA PHE A 50 3.94 -2.98 3.73
C PHE A 50 2.76 -3.58 4.50
N LEU A 51 2.91 -4.77 5.09
CA LEU A 51 1.85 -5.40 5.88
C LEU A 51 1.49 -4.56 7.10
N ALA A 52 2.48 -4.14 7.89
CA ALA A 52 2.29 -3.29 9.05
C ALA A 52 1.54 -2.00 8.67
N THR A 53 2.01 -1.29 7.63
CA THR A 53 1.32 -0.09 7.14
C THR A 53 -0.11 -0.40 6.67
N THR A 54 -0.33 -1.53 6.00
CA THR A 54 -1.67 -1.93 5.53
C THR A 54 -2.62 -2.14 6.71
N VAL A 55 -2.18 -2.80 7.78
CA VAL A 55 -2.96 -3.01 9.01
C VAL A 55 -3.31 -1.67 9.67
N ILE A 56 -2.36 -0.73 9.75
CA ILE A 56 -2.60 0.59 10.34
C ILE A 56 -3.66 1.39 9.59
N TYR A 57 -3.77 1.21 8.27
CA TYR A 57 -4.74 1.95 7.43
C TYR A 57 -6.17 1.40 7.49
N GLN A 58 -6.42 0.29 8.19
CA GLN A 58 -7.73 -0.33 8.22
C GLN A 58 -8.70 0.47 9.10
N GLN A 59 -9.97 0.56 8.68
CA GLN A 59 -11.09 1.17 9.41
C GLN A 59 -10.96 2.67 9.77
N ILE A 60 -9.94 3.38 9.26
CA ILE A 60 -9.71 4.79 9.56
C ILE A 60 -9.44 5.64 8.31
N GLY A 61 -9.64 6.97 8.43
CA GLY A 61 -9.37 7.91 7.34
C GLY A 61 -7.87 8.09 7.04
N ILE A 62 -7.54 8.39 5.79
CA ILE A 62 -6.15 8.57 5.31
C ILE A 62 -5.33 9.54 6.20
N PRO A 63 -5.84 10.70 6.63
CA PRO A 63 -5.07 11.60 7.48
C PRO A 63 -4.70 10.99 8.84
N ALA A 64 -5.64 10.28 9.47
CA ALA A 64 -5.42 9.60 10.74
C ALA A 64 -4.38 8.47 10.57
N ALA A 65 -4.53 7.64 9.53
CA ALA A 65 -3.59 6.57 9.23
C ALA A 65 -2.16 7.09 9.00
N ARG A 66 -2.00 8.19 8.26
CA ARG A 66 -0.69 8.85 8.07
C ARG A 66 -0.08 9.35 9.38
N ALA A 67 -0.89 9.99 10.22
CA ALA A 67 -0.43 10.51 11.50
C ALA A 67 0.00 9.38 12.45
N ILE A 68 -0.80 8.32 12.56
CA ILE A 68 -0.50 7.14 13.37
C ILE A 68 0.74 6.43 12.83
N THR A 69 0.84 6.21 11.52
CA THR A 69 2.01 5.57 10.89
C THR A 69 3.29 6.34 11.21
N ARG A 70 3.28 7.68 11.14
CA ARG A 70 4.44 8.52 11.47
C ARG A 70 4.85 8.37 12.93
N ARG A 71 3.91 8.40 13.88
CA ARG A 71 4.20 8.21 15.30
C ARG A 71 4.69 6.79 15.60
N ALA A 72 4.07 5.78 15.00
CA ALA A 72 4.47 4.38 15.15
C ALA A 72 5.88 4.13 14.59
N LEU A 73 6.24 4.73 13.45
CA LEU A 73 7.59 4.68 12.90
C LEU A 73 8.62 5.39 13.80
N ALA A 74 8.23 6.45 14.50
CA ALA A 74 9.14 7.13 15.42
C ALA A 74 9.52 6.28 16.63
N VAL A 75 8.62 5.38 17.08
CA VAL A 75 8.86 4.51 18.26
C VAL A 75 9.35 3.10 17.90
N ALA A 76 9.00 2.58 16.73
CA ALA A 76 9.24 1.19 16.33
C ALA A 76 9.93 1.03 14.96
N GLY A 77 10.26 2.15 14.29
CA GLY A 77 10.86 2.13 12.97
C GLY A 77 12.38 2.03 13.00
N GLU A 78 12.94 1.27 12.05
CA GLU A 78 14.37 1.24 11.76
C GLU A 78 14.59 1.78 10.35
N ARG A 79 15.46 2.79 10.19
CA ARG A 79 15.73 3.46 8.90
C ARG A 79 14.44 3.88 8.17
N GLY A 80 13.46 4.37 8.93
CA GLY A 80 12.17 4.87 8.43
C GLY A 80 11.20 3.79 7.96
N ARG A 81 11.37 2.53 8.38
CA ARG A 81 10.51 1.40 7.99
C ARG A 81 10.20 0.52 9.20
N PHE A 82 9.05 -0.14 9.20
CA PHE A 82 8.79 -1.16 10.22
C PHE A 82 9.62 -2.41 9.96
N THR A 83 10.18 -2.95 11.04
CA THR A 83 10.84 -4.26 11.08
C THR A 83 10.20 -5.10 12.17
N PRO A 84 10.24 -6.45 12.09
CA PRO A 84 9.78 -7.31 13.17
C PRO A 84 10.47 -6.97 14.49
N ARG A 85 11.79 -6.75 14.46
CA ARG A 85 12.60 -6.39 15.63
C ARG A 85 12.15 -5.08 16.26
N GLY A 86 11.96 -4.03 15.47
CA GLY A 86 11.54 -2.71 15.98
C GLY A 86 10.15 -2.74 16.61
N ILE A 87 9.20 -3.47 16.01
CA ILE A 87 7.86 -3.69 16.59
C ILE A 87 7.95 -4.43 17.92
N LEU A 88 8.71 -5.52 17.99
CA LEU A 88 8.89 -6.30 19.22
C LEU A 88 9.57 -5.48 20.33
N ALA A 89 10.58 -4.67 19.98
CA ALA A 89 11.30 -3.83 20.94
C ALA A 89 10.47 -2.66 21.47
N ALA A 90 9.55 -2.11 20.67
CA ALA A 90 8.67 -1.03 21.11
C ALA A 90 7.62 -1.51 22.13
N GLY A 91 7.13 -2.73 21.97
CA GLY A 91 6.08 -3.31 22.82
C GLY A 91 4.68 -2.70 22.59
N PRO A 92 3.62 -3.34 23.12
CA PRO A 92 2.24 -2.94 22.86
C PRO A 92 1.89 -1.56 23.44
N GLU A 93 2.42 -1.21 24.61
CA GLU A 93 2.17 0.07 25.31
C GLU A 93 2.54 1.27 24.43
N ARG A 94 3.79 1.32 23.94
CA ARG A 94 4.29 2.43 23.11
C ARG A 94 3.59 2.50 21.75
N LEU A 95 3.18 1.35 21.21
CA LEU A 95 2.41 1.27 19.97
C LEU A 95 0.99 1.84 20.16
N ARG A 96 0.36 1.59 21.31
CA ARG A 96 -0.93 2.18 21.67
C ARG A 96 -0.83 3.69 21.91
N GLU A 97 0.22 4.16 22.58
CA GLU A 97 0.52 5.60 22.73
C GLU A 97 0.73 6.29 21.36
N ALA A 98 1.25 5.58 20.36
CA ALA A 98 1.36 6.07 18.99
C ALA A 98 -0.01 6.16 18.27
N GLY A 99 -1.07 5.59 18.85
CA GLY A 99 -2.45 5.65 18.36
C GLY A 99 -2.92 4.38 17.65
N LEU A 100 -2.29 3.23 17.90
CA LEU A 100 -2.83 1.93 17.48
C LEU A 100 -3.88 1.43 18.49
N SER A 101 -4.91 0.75 17.97
CA SER A 101 -6.02 0.17 18.76
C SER A 101 -5.53 -0.92 19.71
#